data_AF-A0A956QFD7-F1
#
_entry.id   AF-A0A956QFD7-F1
#
_cell.length_a   1.000
_cell.length_b   1.000
_cell.length_c   1.000
_cell.angle_alpha   90.00
_cell.angle_beta   90.00
_cell.angle_gamma   90.00
#
_symmetry.space_group_name_H-M   'P 1'
#
loop_
_entity.id
_entity.type
_entity.pdbx_description
1 polymer ?
#
loop_
_entity_poly.entity_id
_entity_poly.type
_entity_poly.pdbx_seq_one_letter_code
_entity_poly.pdbx_strand_id
1 'polypeptide(L)'
;MSRKLCAIILVAALLGMAEAAAGVRLVSAQLRQPWTGSYYGQGQRLWGRAVVRNDTGHESPDLRVRFEFYDKAGVRQRYDLDCPSLAPHSTAVVASPQWWDYSEANLQLKVSVFAAGSGRRLDIAVAGR
;
A
#
# COMPACT_ATOMS: atom_id res chain seq x y z
N MET A 1 14.64 -16.57 -39.92
CA MET A 1 13.98 -16.50 -38.59
C MET A 1 12.56 -15.99 -38.76
N SER A 2 11.57 -16.83 -38.44
CA SER A 2 10.15 -16.60 -38.75
C SER A 2 9.53 -15.55 -37.82
N ARG A 3 8.92 -14.51 -38.39
CA ARG A 3 8.21 -13.42 -37.67
C ARG A 3 7.14 -13.93 -36.69
N LYS A 4 6.67 -15.17 -36.87
CA LYS A 4 5.68 -15.82 -36.00
C LYS A 4 6.24 -16.19 -34.62
N LEU A 5 7.53 -16.51 -34.51
CA LEU A 5 8.17 -16.85 -33.23
C LEU A 5 8.36 -15.63 -32.32
N CYS A 6 8.73 -14.47 -32.88
CA CYS A 6 8.83 -13.24 -32.08
C CYS A 6 7.48 -12.80 -31.51
N ALA A 7 6.39 -12.94 -32.29
CA ALA A 7 5.06 -12.54 -31.83
C ALA A 7 4.57 -13.38 -30.64
N ILE A 8 4.85 -14.68 -30.64
CA ILE A 8 4.44 -15.60 -29.55
C ILE A 8 5.23 -15.32 -28.27
N ILE A 9 6.54 -15.07 -28.38
CA ILE A 9 7.39 -14.74 -27.22
C ILE A 9 6.99 -13.39 -26.60
N LEU A 10 6.67 -12.39 -27.43
CA LEU A 10 6.26 -11.07 -26.95
C LEU A 10 4.92 -11.13 -26.18
N VAL A 11 3.96 -11.91 -26.70
CA VAL A 11 2.64 -12.10 -26.07
C VAL A 11 2.76 -12.85 -24.74
N ALA A 12 3.59 -13.89 -24.67
CA ALA A 12 3.84 -14.63 -23.42
C ALA A 12 4.53 -13.77 -22.35
N ALA A 13 5.50 -12.93 -22.73
CA ALA A 13 6.14 -12.00 -21.81
C ALA A 13 5.15 -10.96 -21.26
N LEU A 14 4.30 -10.39 -22.13
CA LEU A 14 3.27 -9.42 -21.71
C LEU A 14 2.20 -10.05 -20.80
N LEU A 15 1.77 -11.28 -21.08
CA LEU A 15 0.83 -12.01 -20.23
C LEU A 15 1.43 -12.36 -18.85
N GLY A 16 2.67 -12.85 -18.82
CA GLY A 16 3.36 -13.15 -17.55
C GLY A 16 3.60 -11.91 -16.68
N MET A 17 3.89 -10.74 -17.31
CA MET A 17 4.03 -9.48 -16.58
C MET A 17 2.69 -8.91 -16.08
N ALA A 18 1.58 -9.17 -16.78
CA ALA A 18 0.25 -8.79 -16.31
C ALA A 18 -0.18 -9.62 -15.09
N GLU A 19 0.16 -10.92 -15.08
CA GLU A 19 -0.19 -11.86 -14.01
C GLU A 19 0.65 -11.62 -12.74
N ALA A 20 1.94 -11.32 -12.89
CA ALA A 20 2.84 -10.93 -11.79
C ALA A 20 2.33 -9.71 -11.00
N ALA A 21 1.51 -8.87 -11.62
CA ALA A 21 1.04 -7.64 -11.02
C ALA A 21 -0.42 -7.76 -10.50
N ALA A 22 -1.03 -8.94 -10.60
CA ALA A 22 -2.36 -9.27 -10.07
C ALA A 22 -2.33 -10.09 -8.76
N GLY A 23 -1.15 -10.52 -8.31
CA GLY A 23 -0.99 -11.34 -7.10
C GLY A 23 -0.49 -10.58 -5.85
N VAL A 24 -0.16 -9.30 -5.95
CA VAL A 24 0.19 -8.48 -4.77
C VAL A 24 -1.08 -7.95 -4.13
N ARG A 25 -1.29 -8.27 -2.85
CA ARG A 25 -2.51 -7.93 -2.11
C ARG A 25 -2.20 -7.26 -0.78
N LEU A 26 -3.12 -6.41 -0.34
CA LEU A 26 -3.13 -5.84 1.00
C LEU A 26 -3.97 -6.72 1.92
N VAL A 27 -3.29 -7.46 2.80
CA VAL A 27 -3.93 -8.41 3.73
C VAL A 27 -4.60 -7.70 4.88
N SER A 28 -4.02 -6.59 5.35
CA SER A 28 -4.62 -5.77 6.39
C SER A 28 -4.16 -4.32 6.32
N ALA A 29 -5.07 -3.42 6.69
CA ALA A 29 -4.80 -2.04 7.05
C ALA A 29 -5.30 -1.80 8.47
N GLN A 30 -4.53 -1.10 9.29
CA GLN A 30 -4.88 -0.79 10.67
C GLN A 30 -4.54 0.66 10.97
N LEU A 31 -5.52 1.42 11.43
CA LEU A 31 -5.30 2.70 12.10
C LEU A 31 -4.93 2.42 13.57
N ARG A 32 -3.81 2.96 14.04
CA ARG A 32 -3.29 2.74 15.39
C ARG A 32 -3.22 4.05 16.17
N GLN A 33 -3.56 3.97 17.46
CA GLN A 33 -3.65 5.10 18.39
C GLN A 33 -3.20 4.65 19.79
N PRO A 34 -1.93 4.81 20.19
CA PRO A 34 -1.44 4.32 21.47
C PRO A 34 -1.60 5.35 22.58
N TRP A 35 -1.96 6.60 22.24
CA TRP A 35 -1.98 7.70 23.18
C TRP A 35 -2.96 8.79 22.75
N THR A 36 -3.81 9.16 23.69
CA THR A 36 -4.66 10.35 23.69
C THR A 36 -4.28 11.18 24.90
N GLY A 37 -4.04 12.47 24.73
CA GLY A 37 -3.68 13.32 25.84
C GLY A 37 -3.31 14.75 25.43
N SER A 38 -2.90 15.52 26.42
CA SER A 38 -2.74 16.97 26.29
C SER A 38 -1.27 17.36 26.11
N TYR A 39 -0.79 17.41 24.86
CA TYR A 39 0.49 18.06 24.52
C TYR A 39 0.16 19.16 23.50
N TYR A 40 -0.02 20.40 24.01
CA TYR A 40 -0.53 21.60 23.31
C TYR A 40 -2.04 21.67 23.02
N GLY A 41 -2.85 20.72 23.51
CA GLY A 41 -4.30 20.64 23.31
C GLY A 41 -4.77 19.19 23.37
N GLN A 42 -6.07 18.89 23.31
CA GLN A 42 -6.52 17.50 23.14
C GLN A 42 -6.10 17.00 21.76
N GLY A 43 -5.13 16.09 21.73
CA GLY A 43 -4.62 15.50 20.50
C GLY A 43 -4.50 13.98 20.60
N GLN A 44 -4.57 13.33 19.45
CA GLN A 44 -4.35 11.90 19.32
C GLN A 44 -3.11 11.63 18.46
N ARG A 45 -2.25 10.71 18.91
CA ARG A 45 -1.09 10.27 18.13
C ARG A 45 -1.51 9.10 17.24
N LEU A 46 -1.32 9.24 15.93
CA LEU A 46 -1.83 8.33 14.92
C LEU A 46 -0.71 7.75 14.04
N TRP A 47 -0.88 6.51 13.61
CA TRP A 47 -0.17 5.96 12.45
C TRP A 47 -0.97 4.81 11.82
N GLY A 48 -0.57 4.44 10.61
CA GLY A 48 -1.12 3.31 9.87
C GLY A 48 -0.14 2.14 9.87
N ARG A 49 -0.67 0.92 9.89
CA ARG A 49 0.08 -0.30 9.63
C ARG A 49 -0.60 -1.07 8.50
N ALA A 50 0.20 -1.50 7.53
CA ALA A 50 -0.23 -2.31 6.40
C ALA A 50 0.54 -3.63 6.39
N VAL A 51 -0.14 -4.71 6.02
CA VAL A 51 0.51 -5.99 5.69
C VAL A 51 0.24 -6.26 4.21
N VAL A 52 1.31 -6.33 3.43
CA VAL A 52 1.26 -6.62 2.00
C VAL A 52 1.75 -8.05 1.78
N ARG A 53 1.08 -8.79 0.92
CA ARG A 53 1.42 -10.16 0.55
C ARG A 53 1.66 -10.25 -0.96
N ASN A 54 2.65 -11.03 -1.34
CA ASN A 54 2.84 -11.44 -2.72
C ASN A 54 2.36 -12.88 -2.87
N ASP A 55 1.26 -13.11 -3.60
CA ASP A 55 0.74 -14.45 -3.88
C ASP A 55 1.27 -15.04 -5.19
N THR A 56 2.15 -14.33 -5.90
CA THR A 56 2.72 -14.81 -7.16
C THR A 56 3.88 -15.79 -6.94
N GLY A 57 4.19 -16.55 -7.99
CA GLY A 57 5.39 -17.40 -8.06
C GLY A 57 6.68 -16.63 -8.38
N HIS A 58 6.64 -15.30 -8.46
CA HIS A 58 7.77 -14.45 -8.80
C HIS A 58 8.04 -13.42 -7.71
N GLU A 59 9.25 -12.91 -7.65
CA GLU A 59 9.56 -11.78 -6.78
C GLU A 59 8.80 -10.53 -7.27
N SER A 60 8.30 -9.72 -6.34
CA SER A 60 7.69 -8.42 -6.61
C SER A 60 8.62 -7.31 -6.12
N PRO A 61 9.61 -6.92 -6.93
CA PRO A 61 10.43 -5.75 -6.64
C PRO A 61 9.61 -4.47 -6.83
N ASP A 62 10.03 -3.40 -6.18
CA ASP A 62 9.58 -2.02 -6.45
C ASP A 62 8.09 -1.78 -6.20
N LEU A 63 7.65 -2.02 -4.97
CA LEU A 63 6.31 -1.71 -4.49
C LEU A 63 6.31 -0.43 -3.65
N ARG A 64 5.24 0.38 -3.74
CA ARG A 64 5.00 1.52 -2.84
C ARG A 64 3.68 1.38 -2.12
N VAL A 65 3.64 1.77 -0.85
CA VAL A 65 2.44 1.81 -0.02
C VAL A 65 2.11 3.25 0.30
N ARG A 66 0.91 3.69 -0.10
CA ARG A 66 0.36 4.98 0.29
C ARG A 66 -0.57 4.82 1.47
N PHE A 67 -0.34 5.59 2.51
CA PHE A 67 -1.26 5.80 3.62
C PHE A 67 -1.92 7.17 3.45
N GLU A 68 -3.25 7.20 3.41
CA GLU A 68 -4.03 8.44 3.40
C GLU A 68 -4.95 8.45 4.63
N PHE A 69 -4.69 9.37 5.56
CA PHE A 69 -5.57 9.65 6.68
C PHE A 69 -6.56 10.72 6.24
N TYR A 70 -7.84 10.46 6.39
CA TYR A 70 -8.87 11.34 5.88
C TYR A 70 -10.09 11.39 6.79
N ASP A 71 -10.83 12.48 6.67
CA ASP A 71 -12.16 12.64 7.25
C ASP A 71 -13.14 13.14 6.16
N LYS A 72 -14.31 13.63 6.57
CA LYS A 72 -15.32 14.20 5.65
C LYS A 72 -14.83 15.42 4.85
N ALA A 73 -13.82 16.14 5.33
CA ALA A 73 -13.25 17.29 4.63
C ALA A 73 -12.18 16.90 3.61
N GLY A 74 -11.70 15.64 3.67
CA GLY A 74 -10.74 15.08 2.73
C GLY A 74 -9.48 14.53 3.40
N VAL A 75 -8.41 14.43 2.62
CA VAL A 75 -7.12 13.90 3.10
C VAL A 75 -6.47 14.92 4.03
N ARG A 76 -6.20 14.50 5.26
CA ARG A 76 -5.49 15.29 6.27
C ARG A 76 -3.99 15.08 6.22
N GLN A 77 -3.58 13.83 6.03
CA GLN A 77 -2.17 13.45 5.98
C GLN A 77 -1.96 12.31 4.99
N ARG A 78 -0.84 12.38 4.25
CA ARG A 78 -0.44 11.35 3.30
C ARG A 78 1.03 10.95 3.53
N TYR A 79 1.31 9.67 3.39
CA TYR A 79 2.67 9.13 3.29
C TYR A 79 2.76 8.13 2.14
N ASP A 80 3.78 8.27 1.30
CA ASP A 80 4.10 7.33 0.23
C ASP A 80 5.44 6.67 0.56
N LEU A 81 5.39 5.42 1.01
CA LEU A 81 6.55 4.68 1.50
C LEU A 81 6.92 3.55 0.55
N ASP A 82 8.20 3.24 0.50
CA ASP A 82 8.68 2.06 -0.21
C ASP A 82 8.34 0.80 0.59
N CYS A 83 7.86 -0.22 -0.12
CA CYS A 83 7.69 -1.55 0.43
C CYS A 83 8.94 -2.36 0.11
N PRO A 84 9.47 -3.12 1.09
CA PRO A 84 10.53 -4.09 0.81
C PRO A 84 10.14 -5.04 -0.32
N SER A 85 11.14 -5.49 -1.09
CA SER A 85 10.91 -6.51 -2.12
C SER A 85 10.28 -7.74 -1.49
N LEU A 86 9.25 -8.29 -2.16
CA LEU A 86 8.52 -9.45 -1.69
C LEU A 86 8.91 -10.68 -2.50
N ALA A 87 9.58 -11.63 -1.84
CA ALA A 87 9.77 -12.97 -2.37
C ALA A 87 8.42 -13.64 -2.70
N PRO A 88 8.39 -14.68 -3.55
CA PRO A 88 7.18 -15.46 -3.82
C PRO A 88 6.49 -15.92 -2.52
N HIS A 89 5.17 -15.79 -2.45
CA HIS A 89 4.33 -16.21 -1.31
C HIS A 89 4.67 -15.58 0.05
N SER A 90 5.42 -14.46 0.07
CA SER A 90 5.88 -13.79 1.30
C SER A 90 5.01 -12.59 1.69
N THR A 91 5.25 -12.05 2.89
CA THR A 91 4.58 -10.85 3.41
C THR A 91 5.58 -9.82 3.91
N ALA A 92 5.24 -8.53 3.75
CA ALA A 92 5.94 -7.42 4.37
C ALA A 92 4.97 -6.57 5.20
N VAL A 93 5.53 -5.95 6.24
CA VAL A 93 4.82 -5.00 7.09
C VAL A 93 5.38 -3.62 6.79
N VAL A 94 4.50 -2.68 6.44
CA VAL A 94 4.85 -1.28 6.24
C VAL A 94 4.06 -0.45 7.25
N ALA A 95 4.72 0.50 7.91
CA ALA A 95 4.07 1.40 8.86
C ALA A 95 4.34 2.85 8.47
N SER A 96 3.31 3.69 8.55
CA SER A 96 3.48 5.12 8.36
C SER A 96 4.26 5.73 9.53
N PRO A 97 4.92 6.89 9.34
CA PRO A 97 5.33 7.74 10.45
C PRO A 97 4.15 8.04 11.38
N GLN A 98 4.48 8.29 12.64
CA GLN A 98 3.52 8.79 13.61
C GLN A 98 3.31 10.29 13.43
N TRP A 99 2.08 10.75 13.61
CA TRP A 99 1.75 12.17 13.58
C TRP A 99 0.65 12.52 14.59
N TRP A 100 0.52 13.81 14.90
CA TRP A 100 -0.45 14.33 15.84
C TRP A 100 -1.64 14.93 15.12
N ASP A 101 -2.83 14.44 15.44
CA ASP A 101 -4.08 15.05 15.03
C ASP A 101 -4.72 15.77 16.22
N TYR A 102 -5.03 17.05 16.03
CA TYR A 102 -5.66 17.94 17.01
C TYR A 102 -7.09 18.32 16.58
N SER A 103 -7.64 17.69 15.55
CA SER A 103 -8.92 18.09 14.96
C SER A 103 -10.15 17.50 15.66
N GLU A 104 -9.94 16.54 16.57
CA GLU A 104 -11.00 15.71 17.18
C GLU A 104 -11.86 14.97 16.13
N ALA A 105 -11.44 14.94 14.87
CA ALA A 105 -12.19 14.34 13.79
C ALA A 105 -12.16 12.81 13.89
N ASN A 106 -13.26 12.18 13.47
CA ASN A 106 -13.27 10.73 13.25
C ASN A 106 -12.48 10.41 11.97
N LEU A 107 -11.21 10.07 12.15
CA LEU A 107 -10.30 9.79 11.05
C LEU A 107 -10.42 8.33 10.58
N GLN A 108 -10.38 8.17 9.27
CA GLN A 108 -10.25 6.90 8.58
C GLN A 108 -8.87 6.83 7.91
N LEU A 109 -8.39 5.61 7.69
CA LEU A 109 -7.17 5.30 6.99
C LEU A 109 -7.50 4.55 5.70
N LYS A 110 -7.06 5.07 4.57
CA LYS A 110 -7.05 4.35 3.30
C LYS A 110 -5.61 3.99 2.97
N VAL A 111 -5.36 2.72 2.70
CA VAL A 111 -4.05 2.22 2.30
C VAL A 111 -4.13 1.70 0.87
N SER A 112 -3.19 2.10 0.02
CA SER A 112 -3.11 1.63 -1.36
C SER A 112 -1.70 1.12 -1.67
N VAL A 113 -1.61 0.03 -2.42
CA VAL A 113 -0.34 -0.51 -2.91
C VAL A 113 -0.20 -0.16 -4.39
N PHE A 114 0.98 0.28 -4.81
CA PHE A 114 1.30 0.67 -6.16
C PHE A 114 2.55 -0.07 -6.65
N ALA A 115 2.61 -0.36 -7.95
CA ALA A 115 3.87 -0.70 -8.60
C ALA A 115 4.66 0.59 -8.84
N ALA A 116 5.85 0.71 -8.28
CA ALA A 116 6.62 1.97 -8.27
C ALA A 116 6.96 2.47 -9.68
N GLY A 117 7.32 1.56 -10.59
CA GLY A 117 7.72 1.93 -11.96
C GLY A 117 6.57 2.41 -12.86
N SER A 118 5.33 1.96 -12.61
CA SER A 118 4.17 2.34 -13.44
C SER A 118 3.22 3.30 -12.74
N GLY A 119 3.33 3.48 -11.42
CA GLY A 119 2.35 4.18 -10.60
C GLY A 119 0.97 3.50 -10.59
N ARG A 120 0.84 2.30 -11.16
CA ARG A 120 -0.43 1.57 -11.21
C ARG A 120 -0.78 1.07 -9.82
N ARG A 121 -2.02 1.35 -9.39
CA ARG A 121 -2.56 0.79 -8.15
C ARG A 121 -2.79 -0.70 -8.32
N LEU A 122 -2.25 -1.48 -7.38
CA LEU A 122 -2.38 -2.94 -7.32
C LEU A 122 -3.53 -3.32 -6.40
N ASP A 123 -3.63 -2.68 -5.23
CA ASP A 123 -4.67 -2.99 -4.25
C ASP A 123 -4.99 -1.79 -3.33
N ILE A 124 -6.10 -1.87 -2.62
CA ILE A 124 -6.58 -0.85 -1.67
C ILE A 124 -7.39 -1.47 -0.53
N ALA A 125 -7.19 -0.97 0.70
CA ALA A 125 -8.12 -1.21 1.79
C ALA A 125 -8.37 0.06 2.59
N VAL A 126 -9.49 0.06 3.30
CA VAL A 126 -9.89 1.13 4.21
C VAL A 126 -10.02 0.54 5.61
N ALA A 127 -9.44 1.23 6.58
CA ALA A 127 -9.55 0.94 8.00
C ALA A 127 -10.08 2.20 8.69
N GLY A 128 -11.23 2.08 9.34
CA GLY A 128 -11.80 3.13 10.17
C GLY A 128 -12.03 2.63 11.59
N ARG A 129 -12.45 3.55 12.46
CA ARG A 129 -13.20 3.20 13.66
C ARG A 129 -14.60 2.71 13.29
#